data_AF-A0ABD0XWV2-F1
#
_entry.id   AF-A0ABD0XWV2-F1
#
_cell.length_a   1.000
_cell.length_b   1.000
_cell.length_c   1.000
_cell.angle_alpha   90.00
_cell.angle_beta   90.00
_cell.angle_gamma   90.00
#
_symmetry.space_group_name_H-M   'P 1'
#
loop_
_entity.id
_entity.type
_entity.pdbx_description
1 polymer ?
#
loop_
_entity_poly.entity_id
_entity_poly.type
_entity_poly.pdbx_seq_one_letter_code
_entity_poly.pdbx_strand_id
1 'polypeptide(L)'
;MQISCVSFVYFIWSFFVLQALTDLVEKEGTAPSRSASEVYYAVSTLKNLNAGFPTPKQSEKLVKLLQAALKKDDSISNLGYCLSIAAAMGPSGSFAFDRIEDAIVQADEVDGKYLQFEGGLSITALVISGTYNLATSLNRAPPLTGEQVVKFSNYFLSRRSVQTPKGAYSLLNIFNILTNNKFHTPVVISVVGGGTGGVSVDNPRLNVRVTNLLGENLPPPHQPLSVTVESATSQSNSVVVVSKKKFEQSTTDKSVYSVGLLESKPEPGVYKVAVNVVPAGASGQPSLVGNVAVPLTVRVMATVVPHAVQIGTGDADQTTQPKFYAVNYPSKLEQTLEVDSLQKLVIRFSLKDKSSEKSVGVHQAFVRLSHERTQQELIFVTETDSSNNYRLDLDIGAKANDLGQLSGLYRVELIIGDVILSNSLSWHLADVKIKLMYDSPTGAAGSADTHPMYRPKPEIKLGVNISNFPFSLSSIGFHIGLGGIFVLFGMFWLKLNMFETLKYLLGLGIVTFLCGNKMLAKIASQRAKH
;
A
#
# COMPACT_ATOMS: atom_id res chain seq x y z
N MET A 1 -56.26 10.16 32.31
CA MET A 1 -54.84 9.87 32.05
C MET A 1 -54.77 8.98 30.80
N GLN A 2 -54.71 9.59 29.62
CA GLN A 2 -54.65 8.86 28.34
C GLN A 2 -53.20 8.46 28.08
N ILE A 3 -52.85 7.22 28.46
CA ILE A 3 -51.65 6.58 27.91
C ILE A 3 -51.99 6.31 26.44
N SER A 4 -51.28 6.98 25.52
CA SER A 4 -51.42 6.75 24.08
C SER A 4 -51.29 5.25 23.80
N CYS A 5 -52.14 4.70 22.93
CA CYS A 5 -52.13 3.28 22.54
C CYS A 5 -50.71 2.82 22.12
N VAL A 6 -49.93 3.74 21.57
CA VAL A 6 -48.51 3.57 21.21
C VAL A 6 -47.64 3.28 22.45
N SER A 7 -47.78 4.08 23.52
CA SER A 7 -47.04 3.90 24.78
C SER A 7 -47.39 2.59 25.49
N PHE A 8 -48.63 2.11 25.36
CA PHE A 8 -49.06 0.84 25.95
C PHE A 8 -48.47 -0.37 25.19
N VAL A 9 -48.40 -0.31 23.85
CA VAL A 9 -47.75 -1.34 23.03
C VAL A 9 -46.25 -1.41 23.31
N TYR A 10 -45.56 -0.26 23.42
CA TYR A 10 -44.14 -0.23 23.79
C TYR A 10 -43.89 -0.80 25.18
N PHE A 11 -44.78 -0.54 26.14
CA PHE A 11 -44.68 -1.08 27.49
C PHE A 11 -44.81 -2.62 27.51
N ILE A 12 -45.81 -3.17 26.81
CA ILE A 12 -46.02 -4.61 26.69
C ILE A 12 -44.83 -5.28 26.00
N TRP A 13 -44.34 -4.70 24.91
CA TRP A 13 -43.22 -5.26 24.16
C TRP A 13 -41.93 -5.26 24.98
N SER A 14 -41.66 -4.18 25.72
CA SER A 14 -40.52 -4.08 26.63
C SER A 14 -40.59 -5.12 27.77
N PHE A 15 -41.79 -5.37 28.30
CA PHE A 15 -42.01 -6.38 29.33
C PHE A 15 -41.71 -7.80 28.82
N PHE A 16 -42.20 -8.16 27.64
CA PHE A 16 -41.93 -9.47 27.04
C PHE A 16 -40.45 -9.67 26.69
N VAL A 17 -39.77 -8.63 26.22
CA VAL A 17 -38.32 -8.67 25.96
C VAL A 17 -37.55 -8.91 27.26
N LEU A 18 -37.87 -8.17 28.33
CA LEU A 18 -37.21 -8.34 29.62
C LEU A 18 -37.43 -9.74 30.21
N GLN A 19 -38.65 -10.29 30.08
CA GLN A 19 -38.97 -11.64 30.51
C GLN A 19 -38.19 -12.69 29.70
N ALA A 20 -38.11 -12.55 28.38
CA ALA A 20 -37.37 -13.47 27.52
C ALA A 20 -35.86 -13.48 27.83
N LEU A 21 -35.28 -12.32 28.11
CA LEU A 21 -33.87 -12.19 28.50
C LEU A 21 -33.60 -12.80 29.88
N THR A 22 -34.52 -12.59 30.83
CA THR A 22 -34.43 -13.17 32.18
C THR A 22 -34.58 -14.68 32.14
N ASP A 23 -35.51 -15.20 31.32
CA ASP A 23 -35.70 -16.63 31.10
C ASP A 23 -34.44 -17.30 30.52
N LEU A 24 -33.70 -16.60 29.65
CA LEU A 24 -32.45 -17.11 29.08
C LEU A 24 -31.36 -17.30 30.14
N VAL A 25 -31.39 -16.50 31.19
CA VAL A 25 -30.47 -16.56 32.34
C VAL A 25 -30.96 -17.54 33.42
N GLU A 26 -32.27 -17.65 33.64
CA GLU A 26 -32.83 -18.33 34.82
C GLU A 26 -33.37 -19.74 34.60
N LYS A 27 -33.88 -20.08 33.40
CA LYS A 27 -34.51 -21.38 33.15
C LYS A 27 -33.47 -22.45 32.85
N GLU A 28 -33.38 -23.48 33.69
CA GLU A 28 -32.63 -24.71 33.38
C GLU A 28 -33.48 -25.63 32.48
N GLY A 29 -32.98 -25.95 31.29
CA GLY A 29 -33.45 -27.09 30.48
C GLY A 29 -34.57 -26.85 29.45
N THR A 30 -34.43 -27.56 28.32
CA THR A 30 -35.32 -27.74 27.13
C THR A 30 -35.15 -26.85 25.90
N ALA A 31 -34.26 -25.85 25.90
CA ALA A 31 -33.85 -25.20 24.66
C ALA A 31 -32.56 -25.84 24.10
N PRO A 32 -32.40 -25.98 22.76
CA PRO A 32 -31.17 -26.47 22.15
C PRO A 32 -29.99 -25.61 22.62
N SER A 33 -28.83 -26.25 22.83
CA SER A 33 -27.60 -25.69 23.42
C SER A 33 -27.49 -24.16 23.38
N ARG A 34 -27.73 -23.49 24.52
CA ARG A 34 -27.51 -22.04 24.62
C ARG A 34 -26.03 -21.76 24.40
N SER A 35 -25.74 -20.95 23.39
CA SER A 35 -24.37 -20.50 23.13
C SER A 35 -23.98 -19.45 24.18
N ALA A 36 -22.71 -19.41 24.57
CA ALA A 36 -22.26 -18.37 25.51
C ALA A 36 -22.39 -16.96 24.95
N SER A 37 -22.39 -16.80 23.62
CA SER A 37 -22.71 -15.54 22.97
C SER A 37 -24.13 -15.06 23.27
N GLU A 38 -25.13 -15.95 23.24
CA GLU A 38 -26.52 -15.58 23.54
C GLU A 38 -26.66 -15.16 25.01
N VAL A 39 -26.04 -15.91 25.92
CA VAL A 39 -26.02 -15.57 27.35
C VAL A 39 -25.30 -14.24 27.59
N TYR A 40 -24.19 -14.00 26.91
CA TYR A 40 -23.45 -12.75 26.98
C TYR A 40 -24.31 -11.54 26.56
N TYR A 41 -25.01 -11.64 25.43
CA TYR A 41 -25.89 -10.56 24.97
C TYR A 41 -27.08 -10.35 25.90
N ALA A 42 -27.65 -11.41 26.46
CA ALA A 42 -28.74 -11.28 27.42
C ALA A 42 -28.29 -10.61 28.72
N VAL A 43 -27.18 -11.07 29.31
CA VAL A 43 -26.59 -10.48 30.51
C VAL A 43 -26.21 -9.02 30.29
N SER A 44 -25.56 -8.71 29.16
CA SER A 44 -25.17 -7.34 28.83
C SER A 44 -26.39 -6.42 28.69
N THR A 45 -27.47 -6.91 28.07
CA THR A 45 -28.72 -6.16 27.93
C THR A 45 -29.39 -5.93 29.28
N LEU A 46 -29.51 -6.96 30.12
CA LEU A 46 -30.10 -6.87 31.46
C LEU A 46 -29.34 -5.88 32.37
N LYS A 47 -28.00 -5.87 32.27
CA LYS A 47 -27.15 -4.91 32.99
C LYS A 47 -27.39 -3.49 32.49
N ASN A 48 -27.39 -3.27 31.17
CA ASN A 48 -27.56 -1.94 30.59
C ASN A 48 -28.96 -1.35 30.83
N LEU A 49 -29.98 -2.19 30.98
CA LEU A 49 -31.35 -1.77 31.32
C LEU A 49 -31.53 -1.48 32.82
N ASN A 50 -30.46 -1.57 33.64
CA ASN A 50 -30.50 -1.36 35.09
C ASN A 50 -31.59 -2.17 35.80
N ALA A 51 -31.88 -3.38 35.33
CA ALA A 51 -32.98 -4.22 35.81
C ALA A 51 -32.69 -4.95 37.15
N GLY A 52 -31.81 -4.42 38.00
CA GLY A 52 -31.43 -5.04 39.28
C GLY A 52 -30.63 -6.35 39.13
N PHE A 53 -29.92 -6.50 38.01
CA PHE A 53 -29.17 -7.70 37.65
C PHE A 53 -27.66 -7.55 37.95
N PRO A 54 -26.99 -8.60 38.47
CA PRO A 54 -27.52 -9.91 38.85
C PRO A 54 -27.92 -10.01 40.34
N THR A 55 -28.99 -10.76 40.63
CA THR A 55 -29.31 -11.22 41.99
C THR A 55 -28.39 -12.38 42.41
N PRO A 56 -28.23 -12.67 43.72
CA PRO A 56 -27.40 -13.80 44.19
C PRO A 56 -27.81 -15.15 43.59
N LYS A 57 -29.13 -15.42 43.51
CA LYS A 57 -29.66 -16.67 42.91
C LYS A 57 -29.38 -16.78 41.40
N GLN A 58 -29.48 -15.67 40.67
CA GLN A 58 -29.11 -15.62 39.25
C GLN A 58 -27.61 -15.85 39.06
N SER A 59 -26.78 -15.30 39.97
CA SER A 59 -25.34 -15.47 39.94
C SER A 59 -24.93 -16.94 40.10
N GLU A 60 -25.49 -17.66 41.07
CA GLU A 60 -25.20 -19.10 41.27
C GLU A 60 -25.55 -19.95 40.04
N LYS A 61 -26.70 -19.68 39.41
CA LYS A 61 -27.12 -20.38 38.18
C LYS A 61 -26.19 -20.07 37.00
N LEU A 62 -25.79 -18.81 36.84
CA LEU A 62 -24.86 -18.39 35.81
C LEU A 62 -23.49 -19.04 35.97
N VAL A 63 -22.96 -19.15 37.19
CA VAL A 63 -21.70 -19.87 37.43
C VAL A 63 -21.79 -21.32 36.93
N LYS A 64 -22.85 -22.05 37.30
CA LYS A 64 -23.06 -23.44 36.84
C LYS A 64 -23.16 -23.54 35.32
N LEU A 65 -23.92 -22.63 34.70
CA LEU A 65 -24.09 -22.58 33.26
C LEU A 65 -22.78 -22.30 32.54
N LEU A 66 -22.00 -21.31 33.00
CA LEU A 66 -20.71 -20.95 32.42
C LEU A 66 -19.68 -22.07 32.57
N GLN A 67 -19.61 -22.70 33.73
CA GLN A 67 -18.73 -23.85 33.94
C GLN A 67 -19.11 -25.04 33.04
N ALA A 68 -20.40 -25.28 32.81
CA ALA A 68 -20.86 -26.30 31.88
C ALA A 68 -20.55 -25.94 30.41
N ALA A 69 -20.68 -24.66 30.04
CA ALA A 69 -20.36 -24.17 28.70
C ALA A 69 -18.86 -24.28 28.40
N LEU A 70 -17.99 -23.90 29.34
CA LEU A 70 -16.54 -24.02 29.21
C LEU A 70 -16.06 -25.48 29.16
N LYS A 71 -16.73 -26.40 29.89
CA LYS A 71 -16.44 -27.84 29.77
C LYS A 71 -16.79 -28.42 28.40
N LYS A 72 -17.77 -27.82 27.71
CA LYS A 72 -18.22 -28.29 26.40
C LYS A 72 -17.37 -27.72 25.26
N ASP A 73 -16.97 -26.46 25.38
CA ASP A 73 -16.21 -25.72 24.38
C ASP A 73 -15.27 -24.75 25.10
N ASP A 74 -13.97 -24.99 25.05
CA ASP A 74 -12.96 -24.13 25.68
C ASP A 74 -12.29 -23.18 24.67
N SER A 75 -12.98 -22.87 23.56
CA SER A 75 -12.47 -21.92 22.57
C SER A 75 -12.26 -20.54 23.18
N ILE A 76 -11.27 -19.83 22.67
CA ILE A 76 -10.90 -18.49 23.14
C ILE A 76 -12.07 -17.47 23.05
N SER A 77 -12.95 -17.66 22.06
CA SER A 77 -14.18 -16.87 21.92
C SER A 77 -15.14 -17.10 23.09
N ASN A 78 -15.31 -18.36 23.50
CA ASN A 78 -16.16 -18.74 24.62
C ASN A 78 -15.59 -18.24 25.96
N LEU A 79 -14.27 -18.35 26.14
CA LEU A 79 -13.56 -17.76 27.28
C LEU A 79 -13.77 -16.25 27.36
N GLY A 80 -13.65 -15.51 26.24
CA GLY A 80 -13.91 -14.07 26.19
C GLY A 80 -15.34 -13.68 26.61
N TYR A 81 -16.35 -14.45 26.18
CA TYR A 81 -17.73 -14.26 26.64
C TYR A 81 -17.87 -14.56 28.15
N CYS A 82 -17.28 -15.66 28.62
CA CYS A 82 -17.32 -16.03 30.04
C CYS A 82 -16.69 -14.96 30.94
N LEU A 83 -15.51 -14.44 30.58
CA LEU A 83 -14.83 -13.37 31.32
C LEU A 83 -15.69 -12.11 31.40
N SER A 84 -16.35 -11.74 30.30
CA SER A 84 -17.20 -10.56 30.27
C SER A 84 -18.48 -10.72 31.11
N ILE A 85 -19.06 -11.92 31.13
CA ILE A 85 -20.22 -12.24 31.99
C ILE A 85 -19.78 -12.27 33.46
N ALA A 86 -18.65 -12.90 33.77
CA ALA A 86 -18.09 -12.94 35.11
C ALA A 86 -17.84 -11.52 35.65
N ALA A 87 -17.34 -10.61 34.81
CA ALA A 87 -17.15 -9.20 35.16
C ALA A 87 -18.47 -8.48 35.50
N ALA A 88 -19.59 -8.89 34.89
CA ALA A 88 -20.91 -8.35 35.21
C ALA A 88 -21.47 -8.88 36.55
N MET A 89 -20.95 -9.99 37.06
CA MET A 89 -21.41 -10.67 38.26
C MET A 89 -20.70 -10.26 39.55
N GLY A 90 -19.68 -9.39 39.48
CA GLY A 90 -18.98 -8.97 40.67
C GLY A 90 -18.16 -10.10 41.32
N PRO A 91 -18.15 -10.21 42.65
CA PRO A 91 -17.42 -11.25 43.38
C PRO A 91 -17.73 -12.69 42.94
N SER A 92 -18.97 -12.95 42.52
CA SER A 92 -19.40 -14.27 42.01
C SER A 92 -18.67 -14.69 40.72
N GLY A 93 -18.04 -13.76 40.02
CA GLY A 93 -17.22 -14.01 38.83
C GLY A 93 -15.79 -14.47 39.12
N SER A 94 -15.39 -14.58 40.39
CA SER A 94 -13.99 -14.90 40.77
C SER A 94 -13.49 -16.23 40.20
N PHE A 95 -14.37 -17.20 39.94
CA PHE A 95 -13.98 -18.50 39.37
C PHE A 95 -13.34 -18.39 37.98
N ALA A 96 -13.65 -17.33 37.23
CA ALA A 96 -13.13 -17.11 35.87
C ALA A 96 -11.78 -16.38 35.87
N PHE A 97 -11.31 -15.89 37.03
CA PHE A 97 -10.09 -15.09 37.09
C PHE A 97 -8.84 -15.91 36.77
N ASP A 98 -8.74 -17.13 37.31
CA ASP A 98 -7.58 -17.98 37.07
C ASP A 98 -7.54 -18.50 35.61
N ARG A 99 -8.69 -18.47 34.90
CA ARG A 99 -8.78 -18.76 33.47
C ARG A 99 -8.19 -17.68 32.56
N ILE A 100 -7.86 -16.51 33.10
CA ILE A 100 -7.21 -15.45 32.32
C ILE A 100 -5.82 -15.93 31.87
N GLU A 101 -5.05 -16.58 32.73
CA GLU A 101 -3.73 -17.11 32.36
C GLU A 101 -3.84 -18.16 31.25
N ASP A 102 -4.80 -19.09 31.38
CA ASP A 102 -5.10 -20.09 30.34
C ASP A 102 -5.42 -19.43 28.99
N ALA A 103 -6.16 -18.32 29.00
CA ALA A 103 -6.50 -17.58 27.79
C ALA A 103 -5.27 -16.87 27.22
N ILE A 104 -4.47 -16.17 28.03
CA ILE A 104 -3.31 -15.39 27.57
C ILE A 104 -2.23 -16.27 26.93
N VAL A 105 -2.04 -17.50 27.41
CA VAL A 105 -1.09 -18.48 26.82
C VAL A 105 -1.47 -18.87 25.39
N GLN A 106 -2.75 -18.77 25.02
CA GLN A 106 -3.23 -19.05 23.66
C GLN A 106 -3.05 -17.86 22.69
N ALA A 107 -2.45 -16.76 23.12
CA ALA A 107 -2.21 -15.61 22.25
C ALA A 107 -1.05 -15.88 21.28
N ASP A 108 -1.27 -15.59 20.00
CA ASP A 108 -0.26 -15.65 18.97
C ASP A 108 0.65 -14.43 19.03
N GLU A 109 1.95 -14.66 19.07
CA GLU A 109 2.96 -13.62 18.94
C GLU A 109 3.34 -13.41 17.46
N VAL A 110 3.21 -12.17 16.99
CA VAL A 110 3.57 -11.79 15.61
C VAL A 110 4.72 -10.79 15.64
N ASP A 111 5.82 -11.14 14.95
CA ASP A 111 7.04 -10.34 14.77
C ASP A 111 7.69 -9.81 16.05
N GLY A 112 7.44 -10.43 17.20
CA GLY A 112 7.90 -9.95 18.50
C GLY A 112 7.23 -8.64 18.97
N LYS A 113 6.22 -8.15 18.24
CA LYS A 113 5.63 -6.80 18.42
C LYS A 113 4.17 -6.82 18.80
N TYR A 114 3.45 -7.88 18.42
CA TYR A 114 2.01 -7.97 18.55
C TYR A 114 1.62 -9.26 19.26
N LEU A 115 0.58 -9.17 20.08
CA LEU A 115 -0.16 -10.32 20.58
C LEU A 115 -1.59 -10.22 20.09
N GLN A 116 -2.13 -11.32 19.57
CA GLN A 116 -3.49 -11.42 19.07
C GLN A 116 -4.05 -12.82 19.31
N PHE A 117 -5.37 -12.96 19.23
CA PHE A 117 -6.01 -14.27 19.26
C PHE A 117 -6.56 -14.66 17.89
N GLU A 118 -6.70 -15.96 17.67
CA GLU A 118 -7.47 -16.51 16.55
C GLU A 118 -8.89 -15.92 16.56
N GLY A 119 -9.30 -15.33 15.44
CA GLY A 119 -10.55 -14.54 15.32
C GLY A 119 -10.34 -13.02 15.28
N GLY A 120 -9.09 -12.54 15.34
CA GLY A 120 -8.71 -11.18 14.99
C GLY A 120 -9.19 -10.12 15.98
N LEU A 121 -9.48 -8.91 15.50
CA LEU A 121 -9.74 -7.73 16.34
C LEU A 121 -10.88 -7.95 17.34
N SER A 122 -12.01 -8.51 16.91
CA SER A 122 -13.20 -8.64 17.77
C SER A 122 -12.99 -9.63 18.92
N ILE A 123 -12.39 -10.78 18.65
CA ILE A 123 -12.12 -11.78 19.70
C ILE A 123 -11.01 -11.27 20.63
N THR A 124 -9.97 -10.66 20.07
CA THR A 124 -8.88 -10.09 20.88
C THR A 124 -9.39 -8.98 21.80
N ALA A 125 -10.22 -8.07 21.28
CA ALA A 125 -10.84 -7.02 22.10
C ALA A 125 -11.79 -7.62 23.15
N LEU A 126 -12.55 -8.68 22.82
CA LEU A 126 -13.47 -9.33 23.76
C LEU A 126 -12.74 -9.94 24.96
N VAL A 127 -11.66 -10.70 24.72
CA VAL A 127 -10.88 -11.34 25.79
C VAL A 127 -10.20 -10.31 26.68
N ILE A 128 -9.52 -9.32 26.10
CA ILE A 128 -8.80 -8.31 26.87
C ILE A 128 -9.78 -7.38 27.61
N SER A 129 -10.88 -6.97 26.98
CA SER A 129 -11.90 -6.17 27.68
C SER A 129 -12.56 -6.94 28.83
N GLY A 130 -12.90 -8.22 28.63
CA GLY A 130 -13.42 -9.10 29.68
C GLY A 130 -12.44 -9.25 30.84
N THR A 131 -11.16 -9.45 30.54
CA THR A 131 -10.06 -9.55 31.51
C THR A 131 -9.95 -8.30 32.38
N TYR A 132 -9.85 -7.12 31.77
CA TYR A 132 -9.68 -5.86 32.51
C TYR A 132 -10.95 -5.47 33.27
N ASN A 133 -12.13 -5.73 32.73
CA ASN A 133 -13.40 -5.49 33.42
C ASN A 133 -13.56 -6.41 34.63
N LEU A 134 -13.18 -7.69 34.50
CA LEU A 134 -13.21 -8.65 35.62
C LEU A 134 -12.20 -8.27 36.70
N ALA A 135 -10.97 -7.93 36.31
CA ALA A 135 -9.93 -7.44 37.21
C ALA A 135 -10.40 -6.19 37.99
N THR A 136 -11.04 -5.24 37.30
CA THR A 136 -11.60 -4.04 37.93
C THR A 136 -12.73 -4.39 38.89
N SER A 137 -13.62 -5.31 38.50
CA SER A 137 -14.75 -5.73 39.31
C SER A 137 -14.33 -6.48 40.59
N LEU A 138 -13.21 -7.20 40.56
CA LEU A 138 -12.68 -7.95 41.69
C LEU A 138 -11.60 -7.16 42.47
N ASN A 139 -11.22 -5.97 41.97
CA ASN A 139 -10.11 -5.18 42.48
C ASN A 139 -8.79 -6.00 42.60
N ARG A 140 -8.56 -6.91 41.64
CA ARG A 140 -7.38 -7.78 41.56
C ARG A 140 -6.64 -7.49 40.25
N ALA A 141 -5.33 -7.26 40.32
CA ALA A 141 -4.53 -6.96 39.13
C ALA A 141 -4.56 -8.13 38.14
N PRO A 142 -4.83 -7.88 36.84
CA PRO A 142 -4.92 -8.95 35.85
C PRO A 142 -3.55 -9.64 35.70
N PRO A 143 -3.51 -10.96 35.49
CA PRO A 143 -2.27 -11.73 35.35
C PRO A 143 -1.67 -11.54 33.93
N LEU A 144 -1.36 -10.29 33.59
CA LEU A 144 -0.66 -9.91 32.36
C LEU A 144 0.63 -9.18 32.74
N THR A 145 1.70 -9.47 32.01
CA THR A 145 2.95 -8.71 32.13
C THR A 145 2.85 -7.38 31.38
N GLY A 146 3.64 -6.39 31.79
CA GLY A 146 3.67 -5.09 31.09
C GLY A 146 4.05 -5.22 29.61
N GLU A 147 4.91 -6.17 29.26
CA GLU A 147 5.28 -6.46 27.87
C GLU A 147 4.09 -7.01 27.07
N GLN A 148 3.31 -7.95 27.64
CA GLN A 148 2.11 -8.48 26.99
C GLN A 148 1.10 -7.37 26.72
N VAL A 149 0.89 -6.48 27.68
CA VAL A 149 -0.01 -5.32 27.51
C VAL A 149 0.46 -4.40 26.40
N VAL A 150 1.77 -4.16 26.28
CA VAL A 150 2.37 -3.39 25.18
C VAL A 150 2.13 -4.08 23.83
N LYS A 151 2.35 -5.40 23.74
CA LYS A 151 2.13 -6.16 22.49
C LYS A 151 0.65 -6.17 22.06
N PHE A 152 -0.29 -6.33 22.99
CA PHE A 152 -1.72 -6.18 22.69
C PHE A 152 -2.08 -4.74 22.28
N SER A 153 -1.53 -3.74 22.96
CA SER A 153 -1.76 -2.32 22.64
C SER A 153 -1.25 -1.99 21.23
N ASN A 154 -0.05 -2.47 20.87
CA ASN A 154 0.51 -2.34 19.53
C ASN A 154 -0.37 -3.01 18.47
N TYR A 155 -0.94 -4.18 18.79
CA TYR A 155 -1.86 -4.87 17.89
C TYR A 155 -3.10 -4.01 17.60
N PHE A 156 -3.73 -3.46 18.63
CA PHE A 156 -4.89 -2.58 18.45
C PHE A 156 -4.53 -1.30 17.68
N LEU A 157 -3.40 -0.65 18.00
CA LEU A 157 -2.92 0.54 17.28
C LEU A 157 -2.56 0.27 15.82
N SER A 158 -2.16 -0.97 15.48
CA SER A 158 -1.89 -1.36 14.09
C SER A 158 -3.15 -1.33 13.20
N ARG A 159 -4.34 -1.45 13.80
CA ARG A 159 -5.63 -1.46 13.09
C ARG A 159 -6.07 -0.03 12.72
N ARG A 160 -5.37 0.57 11.76
CA ARG A 160 -5.64 1.94 11.25
C ARG A 160 -7.00 2.12 10.59
N SER A 161 -7.58 1.04 10.07
CA SER A 161 -8.88 1.05 9.42
C SER A 161 -9.68 -0.18 9.85
N VAL A 162 -10.93 0.04 10.24
CA VAL A 162 -11.88 -1.02 10.59
C VAL A 162 -13.14 -0.83 9.76
N GLN A 163 -13.49 -1.84 8.97
CA GLN A 163 -14.55 -1.74 7.98
C GLN A 163 -15.96 -1.93 8.57
N THR A 164 -16.07 -2.59 9.73
CA THR A 164 -17.36 -2.92 10.34
C THR A 164 -17.64 -2.05 11.57
N PRO A 165 -18.89 -1.56 11.76
CA PRO A 165 -19.26 -0.81 12.97
C PRO A 165 -18.98 -1.57 14.27
N LYS A 166 -19.21 -2.90 14.27
CA LYS A 166 -18.90 -3.79 15.40
C LYS A 166 -17.40 -3.78 15.73
N GLY A 167 -16.54 -3.84 14.72
CA GLY A 167 -15.10 -3.78 14.89
C GLY A 167 -14.65 -2.41 15.42
N ALA A 168 -15.22 -1.32 14.90
CA ALA A 168 -14.93 0.03 15.37
C ALA A 168 -15.31 0.22 16.84
N TYR A 169 -16.49 -0.26 17.24
CA TYR A 169 -16.90 -0.28 18.66
C TYR A 169 -15.91 -1.09 19.50
N SER A 170 -15.53 -2.29 19.06
CA SER A 170 -14.60 -3.17 19.80
C SER A 170 -13.25 -2.48 20.02
N LEU A 171 -12.73 -1.80 18.99
CA LEU A 171 -11.47 -1.07 19.04
C LEU A 171 -11.53 0.16 19.97
N LEU A 172 -12.57 0.97 19.86
CA LEU A 172 -12.74 2.15 20.71
C LEU A 172 -12.97 1.77 22.18
N ASN A 173 -13.77 0.72 22.42
CA ASN A 173 -14.03 0.22 23.76
C ASN A 173 -12.75 -0.27 24.43
N ILE A 174 -11.89 -1.03 23.71
CA ILE A 174 -10.65 -1.51 24.30
C ILE A 174 -9.66 -0.37 24.57
N PHE A 175 -9.56 0.63 23.69
CA PHE A 175 -8.73 1.81 23.97
C PHE A 175 -9.22 2.58 25.19
N ASN A 176 -10.52 2.73 25.37
CA ASN A 176 -11.10 3.35 26.56
C ASN A 176 -10.75 2.57 27.84
N ILE A 177 -10.88 1.24 27.82
CA ILE A 177 -10.55 0.38 28.96
C ILE A 177 -9.06 0.43 29.30
N LEU A 178 -8.19 0.27 28.29
CA LEU A 178 -6.74 0.29 28.50
C LEU A 178 -6.22 1.69 28.91
N THR A 179 -6.95 2.76 28.59
CA THR A 179 -6.59 4.13 29.01
C THR A 179 -7.04 4.44 30.43
N ASN A 180 -8.23 3.97 30.84
CA ASN A 180 -8.88 4.38 32.08
C ASN A 180 -8.81 3.34 33.21
N ASN A 181 -7.96 2.32 33.08
CA ASN A 181 -7.81 1.29 34.12
C ASN A 181 -6.77 1.70 35.19
N LYS A 182 -6.78 0.97 36.32
CA LYS A 182 -5.93 1.25 37.48
C LYS A 182 -4.65 0.39 37.55
N PHE A 183 -4.48 -0.56 36.63
CA PHE A 183 -3.45 -1.61 36.74
C PHE A 183 -2.26 -1.34 35.82
N HIS A 184 -2.53 -1.14 34.53
CA HIS A 184 -1.53 -0.91 33.51
C HIS A 184 -1.93 0.29 32.67
N THR A 185 -1.08 1.31 32.58
CA THR A 185 -1.30 2.53 31.82
C THR A 185 -0.33 2.55 30.63
N PRO A 186 -0.74 2.12 29.43
CA PRO A 186 0.13 2.11 28.27
C PRO A 186 0.49 3.52 27.82
N VAL A 187 1.79 3.76 27.63
CA VAL A 187 2.30 5.05 27.16
C VAL A 187 2.62 4.95 25.68
N VAL A 188 2.17 5.94 24.91
CA VAL A 188 2.49 6.09 23.49
C VAL A 188 3.53 7.19 23.35
N ILE A 189 4.68 6.83 22.80
CA ILE A 189 5.74 7.77 22.44
C ILE A 189 5.79 7.83 20.92
N SER A 190 5.53 9.01 20.35
CA SER A 190 5.52 9.24 18.91
C SER A 190 6.43 10.40 18.55
N VAL A 191 7.00 10.39 17.34
CA VAL A 191 7.85 11.48 16.87
C VAL A 191 7.00 12.54 16.17
N VAL A 192 7.19 13.81 16.54
CA VAL A 192 6.47 14.95 15.96
C VAL A 192 7.22 15.43 14.73
N GLY A 193 6.51 15.64 13.61
CA GLY A 193 7.10 16.14 12.35
C GLY A 193 7.08 15.17 11.16
N GLY A 194 6.30 14.09 11.23
CA GLY A 194 6.11 13.14 10.12
C GLY A 194 7.13 11.98 10.13
N GLY A 195 6.61 10.77 9.90
CA GLY A 195 7.37 9.53 9.65
C GLY A 195 8.40 9.14 10.72
N THR A 196 9.60 9.71 10.63
CA THR A 196 10.83 9.25 11.30
C THR A 196 11.65 10.36 11.94
N GLY A 197 11.05 11.52 12.26
CA GLY A 197 11.72 12.58 13.03
C GLY A 197 13.06 13.05 12.44
N GLY A 198 13.03 13.64 11.25
CA GLY A 198 14.24 14.19 10.66
C GLY A 198 14.77 15.37 11.48
N VAL A 199 16.02 15.28 11.93
CA VAL A 199 16.76 16.38 12.54
C VAL A 199 17.74 16.91 11.48
N SER A 200 17.71 18.21 11.25
CA SER A 200 18.55 18.91 10.26
C SER A 200 19.06 20.23 10.83
N VAL A 201 19.88 20.96 10.08
CA VAL A 201 20.31 22.31 10.47
C VAL A 201 19.11 23.26 10.64
N ASP A 202 18.10 23.14 9.77
CA ASP A 202 16.90 23.98 9.83
C ASP A 202 15.97 23.58 10.99
N ASN A 203 15.99 22.29 11.38
CA ASN A 203 15.22 21.74 12.49
C ASN A 203 16.13 20.90 13.41
N PRO A 204 16.91 21.52 14.31
CA PRO A 204 17.99 20.85 15.05
C PRO A 204 17.50 20.06 16.28
N ARG A 205 16.20 20.15 16.61
CA ARG A 205 15.60 19.52 17.78
C ARG A 205 14.74 18.32 17.37
N LEU A 206 14.93 17.19 18.05
CA LEU A 206 14.01 16.06 18.00
C LEU A 206 12.84 16.36 18.93
N ASN A 207 11.63 16.33 18.38
CA ASN A 207 10.39 16.53 19.12
C ASN A 207 9.67 15.19 19.26
N VAL A 208 9.38 14.77 20.49
CA VAL A 208 8.60 13.57 20.79
C VAL A 208 7.33 13.97 21.53
N ARG A 209 6.23 13.29 21.23
CA ARG A 209 4.95 13.43 21.90
C ARG A 209 4.70 12.21 22.76
N VAL A 210 4.36 12.45 24.01
CA VAL A 210 4.05 11.42 25.01
C VAL A 210 2.57 11.53 25.38
N THR A 211 1.79 10.51 25.04
CA THR A 211 0.34 10.47 25.25
C THR A 211 -0.12 9.11 25.79
N ASN A 212 -1.40 9.03 26.16
CA ASN A 212 -2.10 7.76 26.31
C ASN A 212 -2.45 7.15 24.93
N LEU A 213 -3.12 6.00 24.91
CA LEU A 213 -3.57 5.32 23.68
C LEU A 213 -4.60 6.13 22.86
N LEU A 214 -5.34 7.03 23.51
CA LEU A 214 -6.33 7.91 22.88
C LEU A 214 -5.73 9.24 22.38
N GLY A 215 -4.42 9.47 22.58
CA GLY A 215 -3.73 10.69 22.16
C GLY A 215 -3.88 11.86 23.14
N GLU A 216 -4.38 11.63 24.34
CA GLU A 216 -4.51 12.63 25.39
C GLU A 216 -3.30 12.61 26.33
N ASN A 217 -3.18 13.64 27.17
CA ASN A 217 -2.15 13.68 28.21
C ASN A 217 -2.37 12.57 29.25
N LEU A 218 -1.28 12.01 29.78
CA LEU A 218 -1.36 10.99 30.84
C LEU A 218 -2.07 11.55 32.08
N PRO A 219 -3.07 10.87 32.67
CA PRO A 219 -3.80 11.39 33.82
C PRO A 219 -2.94 11.43 35.10
N PRO A 220 -3.27 12.30 36.09
CA PRO A 220 -2.71 12.19 37.44
C PRO A 220 -2.98 10.79 38.02
N PRO A 221 -2.03 10.13 38.71
CA PRO A 221 -0.81 10.66 39.33
C PRO A 221 0.46 10.60 38.45
N HIS A 222 0.34 10.30 37.15
CA HIS A 222 1.51 10.10 36.27
C HIS A 222 2.18 11.41 35.83
N GLN A 223 1.73 12.56 36.32
CA GLN A 223 2.32 13.87 36.05
C GLN A 223 2.95 14.47 37.33
N PRO A 224 4.01 15.29 37.20
CA PRO A 224 4.70 15.67 35.97
C PRO A 224 5.59 14.54 35.42
N LEU A 225 5.88 14.55 34.11
CA LEU A 225 6.72 13.53 33.46
C LEU A 225 8.16 14.02 33.31
N SER A 226 9.12 13.12 33.56
CA SER A 226 10.51 13.27 33.17
C SER A 226 10.80 12.38 31.96
N VAL A 227 11.11 13.01 30.83
CA VAL A 227 11.44 12.32 29.57
C VAL A 227 12.94 12.45 29.33
N THR A 228 13.61 11.34 29.08
CA THR A 228 15.07 11.28 28.89
C THR A 228 15.45 10.39 27.73
N VAL A 229 16.49 10.78 27.00
CA VAL A 229 17.19 9.93 26.05
C VAL A 229 18.14 9.04 26.84
N GLU A 230 17.92 7.74 26.82
CA GLU A 230 18.82 6.76 27.42
C GLU A 230 20.10 6.64 26.60
N SER A 231 19.93 6.36 25.32
CA SER A 231 20.99 6.26 24.33
C SER A 231 20.47 6.60 22.94
N ALA A 232 21.24 7.36 22.18
CA ALA A 232 21.07 7.53 20.74
C ALA A 232 22.23 6.81 20.04
N THR A 233 21.94 5.67 19.41
CA THR A 233 22.93 4.79 18.81
C THR A 233 22.81 4.82 17.29
N SER A 234 23.92 5.05 16.59
CA SER A 234 23.95 4.98 15.13
C SER A 234 23.68 3.55 14.66
N GLN A 235 22.81 3.39 13.66
CA GLN A 235 22.44 2.08 13.14
C GLN A 235 23.53 1.46 12.25
N SER A 236 24.42 2.27 11.67
CA SER A 236 25.46 1.78 10.75
C SER A 236 26.69 1.23 11.49
N ASN A 237 27.11 1.88 12.57
CA ASN A 237 28.35 1.56 13.29
C ASN A 237 28.15 1.27 14.79
N SER A 238 26.90 1.27 15.28
CA SER A 238 26.56 1.01 16.69
C SER A 238 27.19 1.96 17.71
N VAL A 239 27.66 3.14 17.28
CA VAL A 239 28.25 4.15 18.17
C VAL A 239 27.16 4.95 18.86
N VAL A 240 27.27 5.11 20.19
CA VAL A 240 26.39 5.96 20.99
C VAL A 240 26.85 7.40 20.90
N VAL A 241 25.98 8.29 20.41
CA VAL A 241 26.30 9.71 20.19
C VAL A 241 25.73 10.60 21.30
N VAL A 242 24.60 10.23 21.89
CA VAL A 242 24.00 10.94 23.02
C VAL A 242 23.56 9.92 24.06
N SER A 243 23.80 10.20 25.34
CA SER A 243 23.29 9.38 26.44
C SER A 243 22.85 10.24 27.62
N LYS A 244 21.79 9.82 28.31
CA LYS A 244 21.24 10.43 29.54
C LYS A 244 20.88 11.92 29.40
N LYS A 245 20.45 12.35 28.21
CA LYS A 245 20.04 13.75 27.96
C LYS A 245 18.55 13.92 28.26
N LYS A 246 18.18 14.93 29.06
CA LYS A 246 16.77 15.22 29.37
C LYS A 246 16.10 15.99 28.23
N PHE A 247 14.83 15.73 27.98
CA PHE A 247 14.02 16.55 27.09
C PHE A 247 13.45 17.77 27.83
N GLU A 248 13.28 18.87 27.10
CA GLU A 248 12.60 20.08 27.54
C GLU A 248 11.12 20.01 27.15
N GLN A 249 10.20 20.24 28.08
CA GLN A 249 8.78 20.28 27.78
C GLN A 249 8.44 21.56 27.00
N SER A 250 7.64 21.43 25.94
CA SER A 250 7.18 22.57 25.15
C SER A 250 6.24 23.46 25.96
N THR A 251 6.33 24.78 25.75
CA THR A 251 5.47 25.79 26.38
C THR A 251 4.08 25.85 25.75
N THR A 252 3.94 25.44 24.49
CA THR A 252 2.67 25.50 23.73
C THR A 252 1.83 24.24 23.90
N ASP A 253 2.46 23.05 23.83
CA ASP A 253 1.79 21.76 23.96
C ASP A 253 2.50 20.93 25.05
N LYS A 254 1.82 20.74 26.18
CA LYS A 254 2.35 20.01 27.34
C LYS A 254 2.63 18.52 27.03
N SER A 255 2.11 17.97 25.93
CA SER A 255 2.39 16.59 25.49
C SER A 255 3.71 16.46 24.73
N VAL A 256 4.31 17.57 24.29
CA VAL A 256 5.49 17.59 23.41
C VAL A 256 6.76 17.92 24.20
N TYR A 257 7.79 17.14 23.94
CA TYR A 257 9.10 17.20 24.56
C TYR A 257 10.18 17.31 23.47
N SER A 258 11.13 18.22 23.65
CA SER A 258 12.15 18.55 22.67
C SER A 258 13.56 18.29 23.19
N VAL A 259 14.45 17.77 22.36
CA VAL A 259 15.87 17.61 22.68
C VAL A 259 16.76 17.99 21.49
N GLY A 260 17.81 18.77 21.72
CA GLY A 260 18.80 19.10 20.70
C GLY A 260 19.74 17.92 20.46
N LEU A 261 19.60 17.19 19.36
CA LEU A 261 20.52 16.10 19.01
C LEU A 261 21.76 16.61 18.26
N LEU A 262 21.63 17.70 17.49
CA LEU A 262 22.71 18.22 16.64
C LEU A 262 23.88 18.86 17.42
N GLU A 263 23.67 19.21 18.69
CA GLU A 263 24.73 19.73 19.59
C GLU A 263 25.90 18.76 19.76
N SER A 264 25.65 17.45 19.62
CA SER A 264 26.66 16.40 19.69
C SER A 264 27.44 16.18 18.38
N LYS A 265 27.13 16.97 17.33
CA LYS A 265 27.68 16.84 15.97
C LYS A 265 27.67 15.40 15.44
N PRO A 266 26.50 14.70 15.47
CA PRO A 266 26.37 13.36 14.92
C PRO A 266 26.68 13.35 13.43
N GLU A 267 27.21 12.24 12.93
CA GLU A 267 27.34 12.03 11.49
C GLU A 267 25.95 11.83 10.86
N PRO A 268 25.71 12.27 9.61
CA PRO A 268 24.46 12.03 8.91
C PRO A 268 24.15 10.53 8.84
N GLY A 269 22.90 10.15 9.12
CA GLY A 269 22.56 8.73 9.21
C GLY A 269 21.27 8.44 9.95
N VAL A 270 20.97 7.14 10.09
CA VAL A 270 19.82 6.64 10.84
C VAL A 270 20.27 6.23 12.24
N TYR A 271 19.54 6.71 13.25
CA TYR A 271 19.83 6.50 14.66
C TYR A 271 18.65 5.82 15.36
N LYS A 272 18.96 4.87 16.24
CA LYS A 272 18.02 4.29 17.20
C LYS A 272 18.15 5.03 18.52
N VAL A 273 17.11 5.76 18.89
CA VAL A 273 17.04 6.56 20.11
C VAL A 273 16.13 5.84 21.11
N ALA A 274 16.71 5.35 22.20
CA ALA A 274 15.96 4.78 23.31
C ALA A 274 15.45 5.90 24.23
N VAL A 275 14.14 6.01 24.39
CA VAL A 275 13.49 7.04 25.21
C VAL A 275 12.87 6.44 26.47
N ASN A 276 13.15 7.09 27.60
CA ASN A 276 12.60 6.78 28.92
C ASN A 276 11.62 7.86 29.36
N VAL A 277 10.45 7.45 29.83
CA VAL A 277 9.40 8.31 30.39
C VAL A 277 9.10 7.83 31.80
N VAL A 278 9.35 8.67 32.80
CA VAL A 278 9.09 8.35 34.21
C VAL A 278 8.32 9.48 34.91
N PRO A 279 7.34 9.20 35.78
CA PRO A 279 6.71 10.23 36.60
C PRO A 279 7.73 10.85 37.57
N ALA A 280 7.86 12.16 37.55
CA ALA A 280 8.75 12.92 38.43
C ALA A 280 8.12 13.00 39.84
N GLY A 281 8.42 12.01 40.68
CA GLY A 281 8.04 12.00 42.10
C GLY A 281 7.47 10.68 42.65
N ALA A 282 7.34 9.62 41.85
CA ALA A 282 6.79 8.35 42.32
C ALA A 282 7.88 7.35 42.74
N SER A 283 8.15 7.27 44.04
CA SER A 283 8.83 6.12 44.67
C SER A 283 7.77 5.08 45.07
N GLY A 284 7.46 4.17 44.15
CA GLY A 284 6.48 3.10 44.37
C GLY A 284 5.69 2.79 43.11
N GLN A 285 6.26 1.89 42.28
CA GLN A 285 5.68 1.23 41.09
C GLN A 285 4.92 2.15 40.12
N PRO A 286 5.52 2.60 38.99
CA PRO A 286 4.73 3.18 37.93
C PRO A 286 3.90 2.06 37.29
N SER A 287 2.57 2.15 37.35
CA SER A 287 1.66 1.35 36.51
C SER A 287 1.86 1.62 35.01
N LEU A 288 2.78 2.51 34.63
CA LEU A 288 3.12 2.79 33.24
C LEU A 288 3.75 1.55 32.60
N VAL A 289 3.29 1.23 31.40
CA VAL A 289 3.87 0.17 30.57
C VAL A 289 4.25 0.75 29.20
N GLY A 290 5.34 0.26 28.62
CA GLY A 290 5.86 0.79 27.36
C GLY A 290 6.53 2.17 27.52
N ASN A 291 7.08 2.46 28.69
CA ASN A 291 7.68 3.76 29.02
C ASN A 291 9.22 3.72 29.16
N VAL A 292 9.84 2.53 29.21
CA VAL A 292 11.29 2.35 29.40
C VAL A 292 11.92 1.81 28.10
N ALA A 293 13.09 2.34 27.76
CA ALA A 293 13.94 1.99 26.62
C ALA A 293 13.17 1.93 25.28
N VAL A 294 12.20 2.81 25.07
CA VAL A 294 11.34 2.78 23.89
C VAL A 294 12.16 3.17 22.65
N PRO A 295 12.32 2.26 21.66
CA PRO A 295 13.18 2.50 20.52
C PRO A 295 12.47 3.38 19.48
N LEU A 296 12.99 4.58 19.25
CA LEU A 296 12.56 5.48 18.18
C LEU A 296 13.61 5.51 17.08
N THR A 297 13.17 5.46 15.82
CA THR A 297 14.07 5.65 14.67
C THR A 297 14.08 7.12 14.27
N VAL A 298 15.25 7.73 14.29
CA VAL A 298 15.49 9.15 14.05
C VAL A 298 16.50 9.30 12.91
N ARG A 299 16.31 10.28 12.05
CA ARG A 299 17.22 10.54 10.92
C ARG A 299 17.96 11.84 11.16
N VAL A 300 19.29 11.78 11.15
CA VAL A 300 20.13 12.99 11.10
C VAL A 300 20.41 13.27 9.64
N MET A 301 19.89 14.40 9.16
CA MET A 301 19.91 14.75 7.74
C MET A 301 21.05 15.71 7.42
N ALA A 302 21.65 15.54 6.24
CA ALA A 302 22.65 16.43 5.68
C ALA A 302 22.10 17.21 4.48
N THR A 303 22.65 18.40 4.26
CA THR A 303 22.39 19.17 3.05
C THR A 303 23.55 18.96 2.09
N VAL A 304 23.36 18.17 1.04
CA VAL A 304 24.45 17.79 0.13
C VAL A 304 24.63 18.77 -1.02
N VAL A 305 25.89 18.99 -1.39
CA VAL A 305 26.31 19.77 -2.54
C VAL A 305 27.26 18.92 -3.40
N PRO A 306 27.03 18.80 -4.72
CA PRO A 306 27.97 18.16 -5.61
C PRO A 306 29.32 18.89 -5.61
N HIS A 307 30.40 18.15 -5.46
CA HIS A 307 31.77 18.65 -5.40
C HIS A 307 32.68 17.91 -6.38
N ALA A 308 33.61 18.64 -7.00
CA ALA A 308 34.54 18.11 -8.00
C ALA A 308 33.83 17.36 -9.14
N VAL A 309 32.74 17.92 -9.65
CA VAL A 309 31.97 17.29 -10.74
C VAL A 309 32.71 17.45 -12.05
N GLN A 310 32.93 16.33 -12.72
CA GLN A 310 33.63 16.23 -14.00
C GLN A 310 32.82 15.40 -14.97
N ILE A 311 32.71 15.88 -16.21
CA ILE A 311 32.12 15.15 -17.33
C ILE A 311 33.13 15.14 -18.48
N GLY A 312 33.24 14.02 -19.17
CA GLY A 312 34.20 13.87 -20.25
C GLY A 312 33.82 12.79 -21.24
N THR A 313 34.50 12.81 -22.39
CA THR A 313 34.42 11.77 -23.41
C THR A 313 35.79 11.11 -23.56
N GLY A 314 35.79 9.82 -23.90
CA GLY A 314 37.02 9.06 -24.18
C GLY A 314 36.71 7.83 -25.02
N ASP A 315 37.73 7.11 -25.47
CA ASP A 315 37.54 5.92 -26.28
C ASP A 315 36.99 4.74 -25.44
N ALA A 316 36.08 3.96 -26.02
CA ALA A 316 35.47 2.82 -25.34
C ALA A 316 36.50 1.73 -24.99
N ASP A 317 37.53 1.56 -25.83
CA ASP A 317 38.62 0.59 -25.67
C ASP A 317 39.72 1.03 -24.68
N GLN A 318 39.55 2.18 -24.03
CA GLN A 318 40.47 2.74 -23.03
C GLN A 318 41.89 3.04 -23.56
N THR A 319 42.06 3.14 -24.88
CA THR A 319 43.35 3.45 -25.50
C THR A 319 43.84 4.87 -25.19
N THR A 320 42.92 5.80 -24.94
CA THR A 320 43.21 7.19 -24.54
C THR A 320 42.55 7.57 -23.22
N GLN A 321 43.18 8.49 -22.47
CA GLN A 321 42.57 9.03 -21.26
C GLN A 321 41.39 9.95 -21.63
N PRO A 322 40.23 9.83 -20.95
CA PRO A 322 39.10 10.71 -21.21
C PRO A 322 39.44 12.18 -20.96
N LYS A 323 38.94 13.06 -21.84
CA LYS A 323 39.07 14.50 -21.68
C LYS A 323 37.97 15.01 -20.75
N PHE A 324 38.35 15.40 -19.53
CA PHE A 324 37.42 15.88 -18.51
C PHE A 324 37.22 17.40 -18.54
N TYR A 325 35.98 17.82 -18.28
CA TYR A 325 35.59 19.20 -18.05
C TYR A 325 34.95 19.31 -16.67
N ALA A 326 35.43 20.24 -15.86
CA ALA A 326 34.86 20.52 -14.55
C ALA A 326 33.58 21.34 -14.68
N VAL A 327 32.55 21.00 -13.91
CA VAL A 327 31.27 21.71 -13.88
C VAL A 327 30.98 22.15 -12.44
N ASN A 328 30.71 23.44 -12.26
CA ASN A 328 30.42 24.00 -10.95
C ASN A 328 28.91 24.07 -10.73
N TYR A 329 28.42 23.40 -9.68
CA TYR A 329 27.03 23.49 -9.27
C TYR A 329 26.68 24.93 -8.81
N PRO A 330 25.53 25.52 -9.22
CA PRO A 330 24.42 24.93 -9.96
C PRO A 330 24.43 25.20 -11.49
N SER A 331 25.52 25.70 -12.06
CA SER A 331 25.60 26.06 -13.48
C SER A 331 25.79 24.84 -14.39
N LYS A 332 25.21 24.83 -15.60
CA LYS A 332 25.50 23.76 -16.58
C LYS A 332 26.83 24.00 -17.31
N LEU A 333 27.39 22.95 -17.92
CA LEU A 333 28.53 23.07 -18.82
C LEU A 333 28.18 23.96 -20.03
N GLU A 334 29.02 24.96 -20.32
CA GLU A 334 28.77 25.94 -21.40
C GLU A 334 28.86 25.35 -22.80
N GLN A 335 29.83 24.45 -23.02
CA GLN A 335 30.03 23.77 -24.29
C GLN A 335 29.19 22.49 -24.39
N THR A 336 28.70 22.21 -25.59
CA THR A 336 28.07 20.93 -25.92
C THR A 336 29.14 19.88 -26.20
N LEU A 337 29.04 18.72 -25.56
CA LEU A 337 29.94 17.60 -25.83
C LEU A 337 29.43 16.80 -27.02
N GLU A 338 30.33 16.33 -27.88
CA GLU A 338 29.99 15.39 -28.96
C GLU A 338 30.58 14.02 -28.63
N VAL A 339 29.77 12.97 -28.78
CA VAL A 339 30.17 11.59 -28.54
C VAL A 339 29.64 10.69 -29.65
N ASP A 340 30.49 9.80 -30.16
CA ASP A 340 30.11 8.81 -31.17
C ASP A 340 29.97 7.39 -30.60
N SER A 341 29.66 6.43 -31.46
CA SER A 341 29.47 5.02 -31.09
C SER A 341 30.73 4.28 -30.63
N LEU A 342 31.93 4.82 -30.89
CA LEU A 342 33.20 4.22 -30.47
C LEU A 342 33.71 4.86 -29.16
N GLN A 343 33.04 5.90 -28.71
CA GLN A 343 33.37 6.63 -27.50
C GLN A 343 32.44 6.29 -26.34
N LYS A 344 32.91 6.61 -25.14
CA LYS A 344 32.16 6.53 -23.90
C LYS A 344 32.02 7.90 -23.27
N LEU A 345 30.88 8.11 -22.60
CA LEU A 345 30.62 9.25 -21.74
C LEU A 345 30.99 8.89 -20.31
N VAL A 346 31.87 9.68 -19.69
CA VAL A 346 32.34 9.45 -18.32
C VAL A 346 31.95 10.62 -17.43
N ILE A 347 31.31 10.32 -16.30
CA ILE A 347 30.93 11.31 -15.29
C ILE A 347 31.54 10.91 -13.95
N ARG A 348 32.13 11.87 -13.23
CA ARG A 348 32.71 11.69 -11.89
C ARG A 348 32.28 12.83 -10.98
N PHE A 349 31.94 12.51 -9.74
CA PHE A 349 31.64 13.52 -8.74
C PHE A 349 31.78 12.95 -7.33
N SER A 350 31.89 13.86 -6.35
CA SER A 350 31.79 13.55 -4.93
C SER A 350 30.67 14.38 -4.32
N LEU A 351 30.13 13.96 -3.18
CA LEU A 351 29.10 14.71 -2.46
C LEU A 351 29.65 15.16 -1.12
N LYS A 352 29.51 16.45 -0.82
CA LYS A 352 29.91 17.02 0.47
C LYS A 352 28.69 17.59 1.19
N ASP A 353 28.67 17.43 2.50
CA ASP A 353 27.72 18.14 3.34
C ASP A 353 28.09 19.63 3.42
N LYS A 354 27.10 20.50 3.22
CA LYS A 354 27.26 21.96 3.28
C LYS A 354 27.72 22.45 4.66
N SER A 355 27.35 21.75 5.74
CA SER A 355 27.65 22.19 7.10
C SER A 355 29.00 21.71 7.62
N SER A 356 29.37 20.47 7.33
CA SER A 356 30.59 19.83 7.86
C SER A 356 31.72 19.72 6.84
N GLU A 357 31.46 19.99 5.55
CA GLU A 357 32.37 19.78 4.40
C GLU A 357 32.89 18.34 4.24
N LYS A 358 32.40 17.41 5.05
CA LYS A 358 32.73 15.98 4.98
C LYS A 358 32.05 15.34 3.78
N SER A 359 32.69 14.31 3.24
CA SER A 359 32.13 13.47 2.18
C SER A 359 30.91 12.71 2.71
N VAL A 360 29.80 12.72 1.96
CA VAL A 360 28.55 12.03 2.30
C VAL A 360 28.24 10.97 1.25
N GLY A 361 28.12 9.74 1.70
CA GLY A 361 27.57 8.65 0.89
C GLY A 361 26.05 8.75 0.81
N VAL A 362 25.49 8.53 -0.38
CA VAL A 362 24.06 8.37 -0.61
C VAL A 362 23.81 6.93 -1.06
N HIS A 363 22.63 6.41 -0.77
CA HIS A 363 22.25 5.06 -1.17
C HIS A 363 22.41 4.84 -2.68
N GLN A 364 21.86 5.75 -3.50
CA GLN A 364 21.99 5.73 -4.96
C GLN A 364 21.98 7.15 -5.53
N ALA A 365 22.76 7.36 -6.59
CA ALA A 365 22.69 8.54 -7.44
C ALA A 365 22.47 8.10 -8.89
N PHE A 366 21.74 8.92 -9.64
CA PHE A 366 21.34 8.60 -11.00
C PHE A 366 21.76 9.68 -11.97
N VAL A 367 22.10 9.26 -13.18
CA VAL A 367 22.28 10.16 -14.31
C VAL A 367 21.17 9.87 -15.32
N ARG A 368 20.37 10.89 -15.62
CA ARG A 368 19.33 10.82 -16.64
C ARG A 368 19.83 11.44 -17.95
N LEU A 369 19.65 10.71 -19.05
CA LEU A 369 19.81 11.19 -20.41
C LEU A 369 18.42 11.36 -21.03
N SER A 370 18.06 12.59 -21.40
CA SER A 370 16.76 12.91 -22.00
C SER A 370 16.95 13.42 -23.42
N HIS A 371 16.38 12.73 -24.40
CA HIS A 371 16.45 13.15 -25.79
C HIS A 371 15.50 14.34 -26.04
N GLU A 372 16.02 15.45 -26.56
CA GLU A 372 15.26 16.71 -26.65
C GLU A 372 14.02 16.60 -27.56
N ARG A 373 14.12 15.89 -28.69
CA ARG A 373 13.03 15.82 -29.67
C ARG A 373 11.95 14.79 -29.32
N THR A 374 12.34 13.62 -28.82
CA THR A 374 11.39 12.52 -28.53
C THR A 374 10.94 12.49 -27.07
N GLN A 375 11.59 13.27 -26.20
CA GLN A 375 11.38 13.26 -24.75
C GLN A 375 11.61 11.87 -24.11
N GLN A 376 12.29 10.96 -24.82
CA GLN A 376 12.68 9.67 -24.26
C GLN A 376 13.74 9.90 -23.19
N GLU A 377 13.55 9.31 -22.01
CA GLU A 377 14.49 9.34 -20.91
C GLU A 377 15.13 7.98 -20.66
N LEU A 378 16.41 7.98 -20.36
CA LEU A 378 17.17 6.83 -19.89
C LEU A 378 17.83 7.19 -18.57
N ILE A 379 17.73 6.31 -17.58
CA ILE A 379 18.27 6.54 -16.24
C ILE A 379 19.34 5.49 -15.97
N PHE A 380 20.54 5.96 -15.65
CA PHE A 380 21.70 5.13 -15.32
C PHE A 380 22.07 5.31 -13.85
N VAL A 381 22.42 4.20 -13.20
CA VAL A 381 22.89 4.19 -11.81
C VAL A 381 24.39 4.45 -11.79
N THR A 382 24.86 5.31 -10.89
CA THR A 382 26.29 5.55 -10.71
C THR A 382 26.91 4.49 -9.80
N GLU A 383 28.16 4.13 -10.09
CA GLU A 383 28.99 3.28 -9.24
C GLU A 383 29.65 4.14 -8.17
N THR A 384 29.75 3.64 -6.93
CA THR A 384 30.47 4.33 -5.83
C THR A 384 31.71 3.55 -5.43
N ASP A 385 32.80 4.27 -5.15
CA ASP A 385 34.00 3.70 -4.54
C ASP A 385 33.91 3.70 -3.01
N SER A 386 34.93 3.14 -2.35
CA SER A 386 35.05 3.10 -0.87
C SER A 386 35.27 4.47 -0.22
N SER A 387 35.49 5.52 -1.02
CA SER A 387 35.72 6.90 -0.59
C SER A 387 34.50 7.81 -0.86
N ASN A 388 33.36 7.24 -1.25
CA ASN A 388 32.14 7.93 -1.65
C ASN A 388 32.31 8.85 -2.88
N ASN A 389 33.21 8.51 -3.79
CA ASN A 389 33.24 9.11 -5.13
C ASN A 389 32.38 8.28 -6.07
N TYR A 390 31.55 8.97 -6.83
CA TYR A 390 30.63 8.40 -7.81
C TYR A 390 31.23 8.48 -9.20
N ARG A 391 31.04 7.40 -9.96
CA ARG A 391 31.49 7.28 -11.34
C ARG A 391 30.40 6.65 -12.19
N LEU A 392 30.24 7.16 -13.41
CA LEU A 392 29.47 6.51 -14.46
C LEU A 392 30.34 6.44 -15.70
N ASP A 393 30.54 5.23 -16.22
CA ASP A 393 31.15 4.98 -17.52
C ASP A 393 30.07 4.42 -18.46
N LEU A 394 29.62 5.25 -19.40
CA LEU A 394 28.57 4.90 -20.35
C LEU A 394 29.17 4.69 -21.74
N ASP A 395 29.34 3.43 -22.14
CA ASP A 395 29.68 3.07 -23.53
C ASP A 395 28.47 3.30 -24.44
N ILE A 396 28.59 4.27 -25.34
CA ILE A 396 27.50 4.70 -26.23
C ILE A 396 27.18 3.64 -27.28
N GLY A 397 28.19 2.93 -27.79
CA GLY A 397 28.02 1.85 -28.76
C GLY A 397 27.29 0.66 -28.14
N ALA A 398 27.73 0.24 -26.95
CA ALA A 398 27.08 -0.87 -26.23
C ALA A 398 25.64 -0.55 -25.82
N LYS A 399 25.32 0.73 -25.57
CA LYS A 399 23.99 1.21 -25.16
C LYS A 399 23.13 1.76 -26.30
N ALA A 400 23.56 1.59 -27.56
CA ALA A 400 22.82 2.08 -28.72
C ALA A 400 21.38 1.52 -28.82
N ASN A 401 21.18 0.24 -28.45
CA ASN A 401 19.84 -0.37 -28.46
C ASN A 401 18.95 0.20 -27.35
N ASP A 402 19.50 0.41 -26.15
CA ASP A 402 18.78 1.02 -25.02
C ASP A 402 18.37 2.47 -25.38
N LEU A 403 19.23 3.19 -26.11
CA LEU A 403 18.98 4.53 -26.67
C LEU A 403 17.98 4.54 -27.84
N GLY A 404 17.43 3.39 -28.24
CA GLY A 404 16.51 3.27 -29.37
C GLY A 404 17.12 3.66 -30.72
N GLN A 405 18.45 3.62 -30.84
CA GLN A 405 19.23 4.07 -32.01
C GLN A 405 18.94 5.53 -32.41
N LEU A 406 18.54 6.38 -31.45
CA LEU A 406 18.25 7.78 -31.71
C LEU A 406 19.53 8.64 -31.60
N SER A 407 20.02 9.13 -32.73
CA SER A 407 21.04 10.17 -32.76
C SER A 407 20.41 11.55 -32.54
N GLY A 408 21.08 12.42 -31.77
CA GLY A 408 20.54 13.75 -31.48
C GLY A 408 21.14 14.41 -30.25
N LEU A 409 20.50 15.50 -29.81
CA LEU A 409 20.88 16.20 -28.59
C LEU A 409 20.21 15.56 -27.38
N TYR A 410 21.02 15.20 -26.39
CA TYR A 410 20.61 14.65 -25.12
C TYR A 410 20.96 15.62 -23.99
N ARG A 411 20.00 15.83 -23.11
CA ARG A 411 20.19 16.53 -21.85
C ARG A 411 20.68 15.55 -20.80
N VAL A 412 21.81 15.85 -20.16
CA VAL A 412 22.35 15.05 -19.06
C VAL A 412 21.99 15.72 -17.74
N GLU A 413 21.24 15.02 -16.90
CA GLU A 413 20.83 15.48 -15.58
C GLU A 413 21.35 14.56 -14.48
N LEU A 414 21.89 15.14 -13.42
CA LEU A 414 22.29 14.43 -12.21
C LEU A 414 21.17 14.50 -11.19
N ILE A 415 20.67 13.33 -10.78
CA ILE A 415 19.60 13.17 -9.81
C ILE A 415 20.17 12.51 -8.56
N ILE A 416 20.08 13.18 -7.42
CA ILE A 416 20.54 12.66 -6.14
C ILE A 416 19.43 12.83 -5.11
N GLY A 417 19.09 11.72 -4.46
CA GLY A 417 18.09 11.66 -3.42
C GLY A 417 18.37 10.48 -2.50
N ASP A 418 18.28 10.71 -1.20
CA ASP A 418 18.40 9.66 -0.19
C ASP A 418 17.63 10.07 1.07
N VAL A 419 17.31 9.09 1.89
CA VAL A 419 16.55 9.22 3.13
C VAL A 419 17.24 10.11 4.17
N ILE A 420 18.56 10.28 4.05
CA ILE A 420 19.39 11.12 4.92
C ILE A 420 19.60 12.54 4.36
N LEU A 421 19.03 12.88 3.20
CA LEU A 421 19.20 14.20 2.59
C LEU A 421 18.04 15.13 2.91
N SER A 422 18.35 16.33 3.40
CA SER A 422 17.37 17.40 3.57
C SER A 422 16.96 17.99 2.22
N ASN A 423 17.87 18.00 1.24
CA ASN A 423 17.64 18.46 -0.12
C ASN A 423 17.76 17.30 -1.12
N SER A 424 16.72 17.11 -1.92
CA SER A 424 16.83 16.32 -3.17
C SER A 424 17.25 17.25 -4.30
N LEU A 425 18.09 16.78 -5.21
CA LEU A 425 18.59 17.59 -6.32
C LEU A 425 18.35 16.89 -7.65
N SER A 426 17.94 17.68 -8.64
CA SER A 426 17.89 17.32 -10.05
C SER A 426 18.56 18.46 -10.80
N TRP A 427 19.77 18.23 -11.29
CA TRP A 427 20.61 19.27 -11.85
C TRP A 427 20.96 18.97 -13.30
N HIS A 428 20.65 19.92 -14.20
CA HIS A 428 21.10 19.88 -15.59
C HIS A 428 22.60 20.12 -15.66
N LEU A 429 23.35 19.04 -15.88
CA LEU A 429 24.80 19.01 -15.87
C LEU A 429 25.39 19.51 -17.19
N ALA A 430 24.94 18.96 -18.31
CA ALA A 430 25.48 19.26 -19.64
C ALA A 430 24.50 18.87 -20.76
N ASP A 431 24.78 19.38 -21.96
CA ASP A 431 24.14 18.93 -23.20
C ASP A 431 25.16 18.10 -24.01
N VAL A 432 24.76 16.90 -24.43
CA VAL A 432 25.61 15.94 -25.14
C VAL A 432 24.94 15.55 -26.45
N LYS A 433 25.65 15.73 -27.55
CA LYS A 433 25.21 15.30 -28.88
C LYS A 433 25.75 13.91 -29.17
N ILE A 434 24.85 12.95 -29.24
CA ILE A 434 25.16 11.53 -29.44
C ILE A 434 24.96 11.18 -30.91
N LYS A 435 25.99 10.56 -31.52
CA LYS A 435 25.95 10.07 -32.90
C LYS A 435 26.15 8.55 -32.95
N LEU A 436 25.13 7.82 -33.37
CA LEU A 436 25.13 6.36 -33.48
C LEU A 436 25.36 5.92 -34.94
N MET A 437 25.94 4.72 -35.15
CA MET A 437 26.27 4.22 -36.50
C MET A 437 25.04 3.97 -37.38
N TYR A 438 23.99 3.42 -36.78
CA TYR A 438 22.71 3.22 -37.43
C TYR A 438 21.81 4.42 -37.09
N ASP A 439 22.09 5.55 -37.74
CA ASP A 439 21.12 6.63 -37.79
C ASP A 439 20.01 6.15 -38.72
N SER A 440 18.93 5.59 -38.17
CA SER A 440 17.76 5.33 -38.99
C SER A 440 17.24 6.70 -39.45
N PRO A 441 17.26 7.02 -40.76
CA PRO A 441 16.75 8.29 -41.27
C PRO A 441 15.22 8.27 -41.30
N THR A 442 14.59 7.72 -40.26
CA THR A 442 13.19 7.93 -39.92
C THR A 442 13.11 8.93 -38.78
N GLY A 443 13.67 10.11 -39.04
CA GLY A 443 13.04 11.37 -38.65
C GLY A 443 11.74 11.63 -39.43
N ALA A 444 10.94 10.61 -39.70
CA ALA A 444 9.52 10.83 -39.87
C ALA A 444 9.00 11.12 -38.46
N ALA A 445 8.37 12.27 -38.29
CA ALA A 445 7.57 12.61 -37.14
C ALA A 445 6.45 11.57 -36.95
N GLY A 446 6.79 10.41 -36.41
CA GLY A 446 5.88 9.55 -35.69
C GLY A 446 6.07 9.93 -34.25
N SER A 447 5.14 10.69 -33.71
CA SER A 447 5.02 10.86 -32.27
C SER A 447 5.31 9.51 -31.60
N ALA A 448 6.19 9.53 -30.60
CA ALA A 448 6.13 8.58 -29.50
C ALA A 448 4.84 8.83 -28.69
N ASP A 449 3.70 8.91 -29.39
CA ASP A 449 2.39 8.74 -28.81
C ASP A 449 2.33 7.26 -28.46
N THR A 450 2.56 7.02 -27.19
CA THR A 450 1.95 5.91 -26.47
C THR A 450 0.55 5.68 -27.06
N HIS A 451 0.38 4.48 -27.64
CA HIS A 451 -0.83 3.93 -28.28
C HIS A 451 -1.04 4.18 -29.79
N PRO A 452 -0.30 3.49 -30.66
CA PRO A 452 -0.80 3.17 -32.01
C PRO A 452 -2.12 2.36 -31.97
N MET A 453 -2.50 1.84 -30.80
CA MET A 453 -3.73 1.07 -30.57
C MET A 453 -5.02 1.90 -30.68
N TYR A 454 -4.95 3.23 -30.48
CA TYR A 454 -6.12 4.12 -30.49
C TYR A 454 -6.13 5.09 -31.67
N ARG A 455 -5.65 4.66 -32.84
CA ARG A 455 -5.82 5.41 -34.09
C ARG A 455 -6.74 4.64 -35.05
N PRO A 456 -7.53 5.35 -35.87
CA PRO A 456 -8.32 4.70 -36.91
C PRO A 456 -7.39 3.91 -37.82
N LYS A 457 -7.68 2.61 -37.96
CA LYS A 457 -6.90 1.72 -38.85
C LYS A 457 -7.04 2.19 -40.30
N PRO A 458 -6.02 1.97 -41.14
CA PRO A 458 -6.11 2.32 -42.56
C PRO A 458 -7.28 1.59 -43.23
N GLU A 459 -7.98 2.29 -44.11
CA GLU A 459 -9.11 1.77 -44.87
C GLU A 459 -8.67 0.69 -45.88
N ILE A 460 -9.37 -0.45 -45.92
CA ILE A 460 -9.12 -1.53 -46.88
C ILE A 460 -10.03 -1.33 -48.10
N LYS A 461 -9.44 -1.07 -49.27
CA LYS A 461 -10.17 -1.00 -50.55
C LYS A 461 -10.11 -2.34 -51.28
N LEU A 462 -11.24 -3.04 -51.40
CA LEU A 462 -11.35 -4.21 -52.28
C LEU A 462 -11.46 -3.76 -53.74
N GLY A 463 -10.46 -4.07 -54.56
CA GLY A 463 -10.52 -3.90 -56.01
C GLY A 463 -11.15 -5.11 -56.68
N VAL A 464 -12.34 -4.97 -57.28
CA VAL A 464 -12.92 -6.00 -58.16
C VAL A 464 -12.39 -5.77 -59.58
N ASN A 465 -11.62 -6.73 -60.10
CA ASN A 465 -11.03 -6.63 -61.43
C ASN A 465 -12.00 -7.13 -62.52
N ILE A 466 -12.65 -6.21 -63.23
CA ILE A 466 -13.59 -6.51 -64.34
C ILE A 466 -12.89 -6.36 -65.72
N SER A 467 -11.58 -6.06 -65.76
CA SER A 467 -10.86 -5.71 -67.00
C SER A 467 -10.84 -6.82 -68.07
N ASN A 468 -11.03 -8.09 -67.67
CA ASN A 468 -11.01 -9.24 -68.59
C ASN A 468 -12.39 -9.67 -69.10
N PHE A 469 -13.47 -8.91 -68.86
CA PHE A 469 -14.79 -9.27 -69.37
C PHE A 469 -14.88 -8.98 -70.89
N PRO A 470 -15.08 -9.99 -71.76
CA PRO A 470 -15.14 -9.74 -73.19
C PRO A 470 -16.50 -9.14 -73.55
N PHE A 471 -16.58 -7.82 -73.79
CA PHE A 471 -17.78 -7.09 -74.24
C PHE A 471 -18.15 -7.39 -75.71
N SER A 472 -18.34 -8.67 -76.05
CA SER A 472 -18.86 -9.11 -77.34
C SER A 472 -20.34 -9.44 -77.23
N LEU A 473 -21.09 -9.24 -78.32
CA LEU A 473 -22.54 -9.55 -78.36
C LEU A 473 -22.83 -11.01 -77.95
N SER A 474 -21.95 -11.95 -78.30
CA SER A 474 -22.01 -13.35 -77.87
C SER A 474 -21.78 -13.54 -76.37
N SER A 475 -20.88 -12.77 -75.75
CA SER A 475 -20.60 -12.87 -74.31
C SER A 475 -21.70 -12.26 -73.46
N ILE A 476 -22.22 -11.10 -73.88
CA ILE A 476 -23.37 -10.47 -73.23
C ILE A 476 -24.60 -11.37 -73.38
N GLY A 477 -24.86 -11.88 -74.60
CA GLY A 477 -25.94 -12.83 -74.85
C GLY A 477 -25.83 -14.12 -74.03
N PHE A 478 -24.61 -14.65 -73.85
CA PHE A 478 -24.37 -15.81 -73.01
C PHE A 478 -24.66 -15.55 -71.52
N HIS A 479 -24.15 -14.45 -70.94
CA HIS A 479 -24.35 -14.15 -69.52
C HIS A 479 -25.79 -13.73 -69.20
N ILE A 480 -26.45 -12.97 -70.09
CA ILE A 480 -27.88 -12.65 -69.96
C ILE A 480 -28.72 -13.92 -70.10
N GLY A 481 -28.39 -14.78 -71.07
CA GLY A 481 -29.06 -16.07 -71.26
C GLY A 481 -28.92 -16.98 -70.04
N LEU A 482 -27.71 -17.10 -69.49
CA LEU A 482 -27.42 -17.86 -68.27
C LEU A 482 -28.15 -17.29 -67.06
N GLY A 483 -28.12 -15.96 -66.87
CA GLY A 483 -28.90 -15.29 -65.83
C GLY A 483 -30.41 -15.53 -65.99
N GLY A 484 -30.91 -15.48 -67.23
CA GLY A 484 -32.30 -15.78 -67.56
C GLY A 484 -32.71 -17.22 -67.26
N ILE A 485 -31.81 -18.21 -67.45
CA ILE A 485 -32.04 -19.60 -67.05
C ILE A 485 -32.14 -19.72 -65.53
N PHE A 486 -31.26 -19.06 -64.77
CA PHE A 486 -31.36 -19.06 -63.30
C PHE A 486 -32.64 -18.40 -62.79
N VAL A 487 -33.06 -17.29 -63.42
CA VAL A 487 -34.36 -16.66 -63.12
C VAL A 487 -35.51 -17.60 -63.47
N LEU A 488 -35.45 -18.29 -64.62
CA LEU A 488 -36.47 -19.27 -65.01
C LEU A 488 -36.56 -20.42 -64.00
N PHE A 489 -35.43 -20.91 -63.46
CA PHE A 489 -35.45 -21.91 -62.39
C PHE A 489 -36.06 -21.38 -61.09
N GLY A 490 -35.78 -20.13 -60.72
CA GLY A 490 -36.48 -19.47 -59.62
C GLY A 490 -38.00 -19.41 -59.86
N MET A 491 -38.41 -19.10 -61.09
CA MET A 491 -39.83 -19.02 -61.47
C MET A 491 -40.51 -20.39 -61.57
N PHE A 492 -39.80 -21.44 -62.00
CA PHE A 492 -40.26 -22.83 -61.93
C PHE A 492 -40.55 -23.23 -60.49
N TRP A 493 -39.65 -22.88 -59.57
CA TRP A 493 -39.84 -23.17 -58.15
C TRP A 493 -41.05 -22.43 -57.54
N LEU A 494 -41.31 -21.19 -58.00
CA LEU A 494 -42.38 -20.36 -57.45
C LEU A 494 -43.76 -20.57 -58.11
N LYS A 495 -43.83 -20.87 -59.41
CA LYS A 495 -45.11 -20.77 -60.14
C LYS A 495 -45.27 -21.63 -61.40
N LEU A 496 -44.23 -21.90 -62.19
CA LEU A 496 -44.40 -22.60 -63.48
C LEU A 496 -44.47 -24.12 -63.33
N ASN A 497 -45.22 -24.78 -64.22
CA ASN A 497 -45.20 -26.23 -64.33
C ASN A 497 -44.02 -26.73 -65.20
N MET A 498 -43.79 -28.05 -65.20
CA MET A 498 -42.64 -28.66 -65.90
C MET A 498 -42.68 -28.42 -67.41
N PHE A 499 -43.85 -28.50 -68.05
CA PHE A 499 -43.98 -28.35 -69.50
C PHE A 499 -43.80 -26.90 -69.97
N GLU A 500 -44.31 -25.93 -69.20
CA GLU A 500 -44.11 -24.50 -69.47
C GLU A 500 -42.64 -24.11 -69.29
N THR A 501 -42.01 -24.58 -68.21
CA THR A 501 -40.59 -24.37 -67.96
C THR A 501 -39.74 -24.95 -69.08
N LEU A 502 -40.05 -26.17 -69.55
CA LEU A 502 -39.32 -26.80 -70.66
C LEU A 502 -39.43 -25.99 -71.96
N LYS A 503 -40.59 -25.39 -72.25
CA LYS A 503 -40.80 -24.54 -73.44
C LYS A 503 -39.95 -23.27 -73.39
N TYR A 504 -39.94 -22.57 -72.25
CA TYR A 504 -39.12 -21.37 -72.09
C TYR A 504 -37.62 -21.70 -72.05
N LEU A 505 -37.25 -22.81 -71.40
CA LEU A 505 -35.89 -23.30 -71.34
C LEU A 505 -35.38 -23.70 -72.71
N LEU A 506 -36.22 -24.27 -73.58
CA LEU A 506 -35.83 -24.59 -74.96
C LEU A 506 -35.45 -23.32 -75.73
N GLY A 507 -36.27 -22.27 -75.64
CA GLY A 507 -35.99 -20.99 -76.29
C GLY A 507 -34.73 -20.30 -75.75
N LEU A 508 -34.64 -20.13 -74.42
CA LEU A 508 -33.48 -19.52 -73.76
C LEU A 508 -32.22 -20.37 -73.94
N GLY A 509 -32.36 -21.69 -73.91
CA GLY A 509 -31.28 -22.66 -74.06
C GLY A 509 -30.65 -22.63 -75.43
N ILE A 510 -31.44 -22.57 -76.52
CA ILE A 510 -30.92 -22.45 -77.88
C ILE A 510 -30.12 -21.15 -78.04
N VAL A 511 -30.66 -20.02 -77.58
CA VAL A 511 -29.97 -18.72 -77.67
C VAL A 511 -28.68 -18.73 -76.85
N THR A 512 -28.74 -19.19 -75.60
CA THR A 512 -27.57 -19.27 -74.69
C THR A 512 -26.52 -20.21 -75.25
N PHE A 513 -26.91 -21.33 -75.84
CA PHE A 513 -26.01 -22.30 -76.47
C PHE A 513 -25.28 -21.71 -77.68
N LEU A 514 -25.99 -21.05 -78.60
CA LEU A 514 -25.38 -20.44 -79.78
C LEU A 514 -24.42 -19.30 -79.40
N CYS A 515 -24.85 -18.43 -78.47
CA CYS A 515 -24.03 -17.35 -77.94
C CYS A 515 -22.79 -17.88 -77.19
N GLY A 516 -22.97 -18.90 -76.35
CA GLY A 516 -21.91 -19.55 -75.58
C GLY A 516 -20.90 -20.25 -76.48
N ASN A 517 -21.35 -21.01 -77.48
CA ASN A 517 -20.46 -21.67 -78.44
C ASN A 517 -19.59 -20.65 -79.19
N LYS A 518 -20.18 -19.54 -79.65
CA LYS A 518 -19.44 -18.47 -80.32
C LYS A 518 -18.47 -17.74 -79.37
N MET A 519 -18.87 -17.51 -78.12
CA MET A 519 -18.01 -16.90 -77.10
C MET A 519 -16.81 -17.79 -76.77
N LEU A 520 -17.05 -19.08 -76.49
CA LEU A 520 -16.01 -20.05 -76.17
C LEU A 520 -15.07 -20.31 -77.35
N ALA A 521 -15.61 -20.41 -78.57
CA ALA A 521 -14.79 -20.52 -79.78
C ALA A 521 -13.90 -19.27 -79.98
N LYS A 522 -14.43 -18.07 -79.72
CA LYS A 522 -13.64 -16.83 -79.77
C LYS A 522 -12.52 -16.84 -78.72
N ILE A 523 -12.81 -17.22 -77.47
CA ILE A 523 -11.82 -17.34 -76.40
C ILE A 523 -10.75 -18.37 -76.77
N ALA A 524 -11.15 -19.54 -77.29
CA ALA A 524 -10.23 -20.58 -77.73
C ALA A 524 -9.33 -20.09 -78.88
N SER A 525 -9.88 -19.39 -79.87
CA SER A 525 -9.10 -18.81 -80.98
C SER A 525 -8.13 -17.72 -80.53
N GLN A 526 -8.49 -16.93 -79.52
CA GLN A 526 -7.62 -15.91 -78.94
C GLN A 526 -6.49 -16.54 -78.13
N ARG A 527 -6.77 -17.62 -77.40
CA ARG A 527 -5.75 -18.39 -76.67
C ARG A 527 -4.79 -19.14 -77.58
N ALA A 528 -5.23 -19.62 -78.74
CA ALA A 528 -4.37 -20.31 -79.72
C ALA A 528 -3.47 -19.36 -80.54
N LYS A 529 -3.71 -18.04 -80.48
CA LYS A 529 -2.87 -17.00 -81.10
C LYS A 529 -1.76 -16.50 -80.17
N HIS A 530 -1.79 -16.91 -78.91
CA HIS A 530 -0.72 -16.78 -77.93
C HIS A 530 -0.10 -18.15 -77.70
#